data_AF-A0A377ZLV0-F1
#
_entry.id   AF-A0A377ZLV0-F1
#
_cell.length_a   1.000
_cell.length_b   1.000
_cell.length_c   1.000
_cell.angle_alpha   90.00
_cell.angle_beta   90.00
_cell.angle_gamma   90.00
#
_symmetry.space_group_name_H-M   'P 1'
#
loop_
_entity.id
_entity.type
_entity.pdbx_description
1 polymer ?
#
loop_
_entity_poly.entity_id
_entity_poly.type
_entity_poly.pdbx_seq_one_letter_code
_entity_poly.pdbx_strand_id
1 'polypeptide(L)'
;MIGGGVVWWINFSIGKLVRYADSVTAERPLPLPEVGSSELRKLAQALESMRVKLEGKNAIENYVYDLTHELKSPLAAIRGAAEILREGPPSEVAARFTDNILAQNTRMQLLVERLLQQARLESRLEIKQHPVSIDALYQRLTEERNIALAAKAITLRWRESGMLVNGDGELLAQALGNLLDNAIDFTPQGGEIALAAEKRNEEVQLSVIDNGCGIPDYALERIFERFYSLPREDGHKSSGLGLAFVREVARLHHGDINLHNRPEGGVVATLRLHRPFT
;
A
#
# COMPACT_ATOMS: atom_id res chain seq x y z
N MET A 1 -35.13 11.59 11.15
CA MET A 1 -34.32 12.82 11.25
C MET A 1 -32.85 12.61 11.62
N ILE A 2 -32.42 11.44 12.10
CA ILE A 2 -31.03 11.19 12.54
C ILE A 2 -30.03 11.06 11.37
N GLY A 3 -30.45 10.46 10.24
CA GLY A 3 -29.57 10.25 9.07
C GLY A 3 -29.11 11.53 8.36
N GLY A 4 -29.90 12.61 8.40
CA GLY A 4 -29.50 13.91 7.86
C GLY A 4 -28.37 14.55 8.66
N GLY A 5 -28.40 14.38 9.99
CA GLY A 5 -27.34 14.87 10.88
C GLY A 5 -26.02 14.13 10.67
N VAL A 6 -26.06 12.81 10.49
CA VAL A 6 -24.85 11.99 10.21
C VAL A 6 -24.25 12.34 8.84
N VAL A 7 -25.08 12.46 7.80
CA VAL A 7 -24.61 12.84 6.44
C VAL A 7 -24.04 14.27 6.41
N TRP A 8 -24.72 15.21 7.06
CA TRP A 8 -24.21 16.58 7.21
C TRP A 8 -22.90 16.61 7.99
N TRP A 9 -22.78 15.81 9.05
CA TRP A 9 -21.57 15.71 9.86
C TRP A 9 -20.38 15.09 9.11
N ILE A 10 -20.61 14.04 8.31
CA ILE A 10 -19.57 13.45 7.44
C ILE A 10 -19.10 14.49 6.42
N ASN A 11 -20.02 15.14 5.69
CA ASN A 11 -19.68 16.18 4.69
C ASN A 11 -18.94 17.37 5.32
N PHE A 12 -19.38 17.83 6.48
CA PHE A 12 -18.75 18.92 7.21
C PHE A 12 -17.33 18.55 7.69
N SER A 13 -17.16 17.32 8.16
CA SER A 13 -15.89 16.78 8.67
C SER A 13 -14.88 16.55 7.55
N ILE A 14 -15.30 16.05 6.39
CA ILE A 14 -14.47 15.90 5.20
C ILE A 14 -14.11 17.27 4.62
N GLY A 15 -15.08 18.17 4.52
CA GLY A 15 -14.82 19.54 4.04
C GLY A 15 -13.86 20.31 4.95
N LYS A 16 -13.77 19.97 6.24
CA LYS A 16 -12.74 20.47 7.15
C LYS A 16 -11.36 19.90 6.85
N LEU A 17 -11.27 18.59 6.56
CA LEU A 17 -10.03 17.94 6.18
C LEU A 17 -9.49 18.45 4.84
N VAL A 18 -10.35 18.62 3.84
CA VAL A 18 -10.00 19.22 2.54
C VAL A 18 -9.55 20.67 2.70
N ARG A 19 -10.26 21.48 3.50
CA ARG A 19 -9.83 22.86 3.78
C ARG A 19 -8.54 22.94 4.57
N TYR A 20 -8.31 22.02 5.50
CA TYR A 20 -7.05 21.93 6.24
C TYR A 20 -5.91 21.56 5.28
N ALA A 21 -6.13 20.56 4.42
CA ALA A 21 -5.27 20.20 3.31
C ALA A 21 -4.91 21.41 2.41
N ASP A 22 -5.90 22.18 1.97
CA ASP A 22 -5.71 23.41 1.16
C ASP A 22 -5.01 24.54 1.94
N SER A 23 -5.08 24.53 3.27
CA SER A 23 -4.38 25.52 4.10
C SER A 23 -2.92 25.17 4.37
N VAL A 24 -2.60 23.88 4.36
CA VAL A 24 -1.24 23.36 4.51
C VAL A 24 -0.40 23.70 3.28
N THR A 25 -1.00 23.72 2.09
CA THR A 25 -0.38 24.20 0.84
C THR A 25 -0.17 25.72 0.83
N ALA A 26 -1.10 26.48 1.42
CA ALA A 26 -1.09 27.96 1.42
C ALA A 26 -0.17 28.64 2.47
N GLU A 27 0.73 27.91 3.15
CA GLU A 27 1.68 28.46 4.15
C GLU A 27 1.02 29.12 5.39
N ARG A 28 -0.29 28.93 5.56
CA ARG A 28 -1.06 29.30 6.76
C ARG A 28 -1.85 28.08 7.23
N PRO A 29 -1.18 27.09 7.84
CA PRO A 29 -1.86 25.88 8.29
C PRO A 29 -2.98 26.28 9.26
N LEU A 30 -4.22 26.00 8.89
CA LEU A 30 -5.34 26.14 9.80
C LEU A 30 -5.11 25.19 10.99
N PRO A 31 -5.59 25.55 12.20
CA PRO A 31 -5.54 24.63 13.32
C PRO A 31 -6.21 23.30 12.93
N LEU A 32 -5.63 22.19 13.40
CA LEU A 32 -6.15 20.84 13.18
C LEU A 32 -7.68 20.86 13.37
N PRO A 33 -8.47 20.45 12.36
CA PRO A 33 -9.90 20.54 12.47
C PRO A 33 -10.37 19.65 13.63
N GLU A 34 -11.22 20.19 14.50
CA GLU A 34 -12.00 19.35 15.41
C GLU A 34 -13.01 18.54 14.57
N VAL A 35 -12.57 17.34 14.19
CA VAL A 35 -13.37 16.29 13.59
C VAL A 35 -13.84 15.34 14.69
N GLY A 36 -15.13 15.03 14.69
CA GLY A 36 -15.75 14.29 15.79
C GLY A 36 -15.47 12.79 15.79
N SER A 37 -14.87 12.22 14.73
CA SER A 37 -14.47 10.81 14.72
C SER A 37 -12.99 10.64 15.09
N SER A 38 -12.69 9.55 15.80
CA SER A 38 -11.33 9.24 16.22
C SER A 38 -10.39 9.04 15.02
N GLU A 39 -10.95 8.54 13.92
CA GLU A 39 -10.32 8.17 12.67
C GLU A 39 -9.96 9.40 11.84
N LEU A 40 -10.87 10.37 11.72
CA LEU A 40 -10.60 11.62 11.01
C LEU A 40 -9.61 12.47 11.79
N ARG A 41 -9.60 12.39 13.12
CA ARG A 41 -8.57 13.02 13.95
C ARG A 41 -7.20 12.36 13.75
N LYS A 42 -7.13 11.03 13.68
CA LYS A 42 -5.89 10.30 13.33
C LYS A 42 -5.39 10.73 11.94
N LEU A 43 -6.29 10.88 10.97
CA LEU A 43 -5.98 11.38 9.63
C LEU A 43 -5.46 12.83 9.65
N ALA A 44 -6.09 13.72 10.41
CA ALA A 44 -5.62 15.10 10.53
C ALA A 44 -4.23 15.17 11.19
N GLN A 45 -4.01 14.42 12.28
CA GLN A 45 -2.71 14.31 12.94
C GLN A 45 -1.63 13.70 12.04
N ALA A 46 -2.04 12.75 11.20
CA ALA A 46 -1.21 12.12 10.20
C ALA A 46 -0.74 13.11 9.13
N LEU A 47 -1.66 13.89 8.58
CA LEU A 47 -1.35 14.98 7.64
C LEU A 47 -0.42 16.03 8.26
N GLU A 48 -0.66 16.44 9.51
CA GLU A 48 0.23 17.37 10.23
C GLU A 48 1.62 16.77 10.45
N SER A 49 1.70 15.49 10.83
CA SER A 49 2.98 14.81 11.00
C SER A 49 3.77 14.69 9.70
N MET A 50 3.09 14.47 8.56
CA MET A 50 3.72 14.51 7.24
C MET A 50 4.21 15.91 6.89
N ARG A 51 3.41 16.94 7.19
CA ARG A 51 3.79 18.34 6.97
C ARG A 51 5.10 18.70 7.68
N VAL A 52 5.24 18.28 8.93
CA VAL A 52 6.45 18.55 9.72
C VAL A 52 7.67 17.78 9.20
N LYS A 53 7.48 16.60 8.60
CA LYS A 53 8.56 15.72 8.15
C LYS A 53 9.04 15.96 6.71
N LEU A 54 8.18 16.50 5.86
CA LEU A 54 8.49 16.83 4.47
C LEU A 54 8.82 18.34 4.41
N GLU A 55 10.10 18.70 4.43
CA GLU A 55 10.58 20.10 4.41
C GLU A 55 10.28 20.88 3.09
N GLY A 56 9.26 20.49 2.31
CA GLY A 56 8.92 21.11 1.03
C GLY A 56 7.43 21.06 0.70
N LYS A 57 6.86 22.23 0.39
CA LYS A 57 5.45 22.43 0.02
C LYS A 57 4.94 21.43 -1.02
N ASN A 58 5.65 21.34 -2.16
CA ASN A 58 5.20 20.58 -3.34
C ASN A 58 5.03 19.08 -3.10
N ALA A 59 5.78 18.49 -2.16
CA ALA A 59 5.66 17.08 -1.84
C ALA A 59 4.32 16.79 -1.14
N ILE A 60 3.98 17.59 -0.12
CA ILE A 60 2.78 17.40 0.70
C ILE A 60 1.50 17.62 -0.12
N GLU A 61 1.50 18.58 -1.06
CA GLU A 61 0.29 18.87 -1.87
C GLU A 61 -0.15 17.64 -2.66
N ASN A 62 0.80 16.93 -3.28
CA ASN A 62 0.52 15.72 -4.05
C ASN A 62 -0.02 14.59 -3.14
N TYR A 63 0.60 14.38 -1.97
CA TYR A 63 0.12 13.40 -0.98
C TYR A 63 -1.33 13.65 -0.55
N VAL A 64 -1.64 14.91 -0.27
CA VAL A 64 -2.96 15.37 0.16
C VAL A 64 -4.00 15.25 -0.95
N TYR A 65 -3.62 15.67 -2.16
CA TYR A 65 -4.48 15.62 -3.33
C TYR A 65 -4.87 14.18 -3.67
N ASP A 66 -3.86 13.30 -3.74
CA ASP A 66 -4.08 11.89 -4.09
C ASP A 66 -4.93 11.17 -3.02
N LEU A 67 -4.65 11.40 -1.74
CA LEU A 67 -5.45 10.87 -0.64
C LEU A 67 -6.90 11.34 -0.73
N THR A 68 -7.12 12.61 -1.03
CA THR A 68 -8.47 13.17 -1.16
C THR A 68 -9.25 12.49 -2.28
N HIS A 69 -8.61 12.20 -3.41
CA HIS A 69 -9.25 11.47 -4.52
C HIS A 69 -9.59 10.04 -4.16
N GLU A 70 -8.65 9.31 -3.55
CA GLU A 70 -8.88 7.92 -3.17
C GLU A 70 -9.92 7.75 -2.07
N LEU A 71 -10.11 8.75 -1.21
CA LEU A 71 -11.17 8.72 -0.19
C LEU A 71 -12.58 8.99 -0.77
N LYS A 72 -12.72 9.64 -1.94
CA LYS A 72 -14.05 9.94 -2.52
C LYS A 72 -14.88 8.69 -2.78
N SER A 73 -14.27 7.65 -3.34
CA SER A 73 -14.96 6.40 -3.69
C SER A 73 -15.52 5.65 -2.46
N PRO A 74 -14.74 5.33 -1.42
CA PRO A 74 -15.27 4.65 -0.24
C PRO A 74 -16.31 5.52 0.49
N LEU A 75 -16.14 6.85 0.50
CA LEU A 75 -17.15 7.76 1.05
C LEU A 75 -18.47 7.75 0.29
N ALA A 76 -18.44 7.72 -1.04
CA ALA A 76 -19.64 7.62 -1.87
C ALA A 76 -20.38 6.29 -1.62
N ALA A 77 -19.63 5.19 -1.46
CA ALA A 77 -20.18 3.88 -1.14
C ALA A 77 -20.81 3.84 0.27
N ILE A 78 -20.15 4.40 1.28
CA ILE A 78 -20.70 4.55 2.65
C ILE A 78 -21.99 5.37 2.62
N ARG A 79 -22.00 6.47 1.85
CA ARG A 79 -23.21 7.31 1.69
C ARG A 79 -24.37 6.53 1.08
N GLY A 80 -24.14 5.85 -0.05
CA GLY A 80 -25.19 5.06 -0.70
C GLY A 80 -25.73 3.96 0.21
N ALA A 81 -24.85 3.25 0.94
CA ALA A 81 -25.27 2.25 1.92
C ALA A 81 -26.11 2.87 3.05
N ALA A 82 -25.71 4.03 3.58
CA ALA A 82 -26.46 4.73 4.63
C ALA A 82 -27.82 5.26 4.15
N GLU A 83 -27.92 5.69 2.89
CA GLU A 83 -29.19 6.11 2.27
C GLU A 83 -30.18 4.94 2.19
N ILE A 84 -29.70 3.76 1.77
CA ILE A 84 -30.53 2.55 1.71
C ILE A 84 -30.96 2.09 3.11
N LEU A 85 -30.04 2.08 4.08
CA LEU A 85 -30.37 1.74 5.47
C LEU A 85 -31.45 2.64 6.07
N ARG A 86 -31.49 3.91 5.66
CA ARG A 86 -32.49 4.88 6.10
C ARG A 86 -33.91 4.53 5.62
N GLU A 87 -34.05 3.79 4.53
CA GLU A 87 -35.35 3.35 3.99
C GLU A 87 -35.95 2.17 4.76
N GLY A 88 -35.23 1.63 5.76
CA GLY A 88 -35.69 0.50 6.58
C GLY A 88 -35.79 -0.81 5.79
N PRO A 89 -34.73 -1.25 5.10
CA PRO A 89 -34.77 -2.46 4.30
C PRO A 89 -34.88 -3.72 5.20
N PRO A 90 -35.22 -4.88 4.63
CA PRO A 90 -35.21 -6.15 5.36
C PRO A 90 -33.89 -6.40 6.09
N SER A 91 -33.92 -7.14 7.20
CA SER A 91 -32.76 -7.34 8.09
C SER A 91 -31.51 -7.86 7.38
N GLU A 92 -31.67 -8.81 6.46
CA GLU A 92 -30.57 -9.36 5.66
C GLU A 92 -29.91 -8.30 4.76
N VAL A 93 -30.73 -7.43 4.15
CA VAL A 93 -30.26 -6.32 3.32
C VAL A 93 -29.55 -5.28 4.19
N ALA A 94 -30.13 -4.97 5.37
CA ALA A 94 -29.52 -4.05 6.32
C ALA A 94 -28.15 -4.54 6.82
N ALA A 95 -28.00 -5.84 7.09
CA ALA A 95 -26.73 -6.44 7.49
C ALA A 95 -25.67 -6.25 6.39
N ARG A 96 -26.00 -6.59 5.13
CA ARG A 96 -25.09 -6.43 3.99
C ARG A 96 -24.61 -4.99 3.78
N PHE A 97 -25.49 -4.00 3.92
CA PHE A 97 -25.10 -2.60 3.79
C PHE A 97 -24.28 -2.10 4.99
N THR A 98 -24.54 -2.63 6.19
CA THR A 98 -23.71 -2.35 7.37
C THR A 98 -22.30 -2.93 7.19
N ASP A 99 -22.19 -4.16 6.72
CA ASP A 99 -20.90 -4.80 6.41
C ASP A 99 -20.13 -4.03 5.33
N ASN A 100 -20.83 -3.52 4.31
CA ASN A 100 -20.23 -2.65 3.31
C ASN A 100 -19.65 -1.37 3.94
N ILE A 101 -20.38 -0.69 4.81
CA ILE A 101 -19.89 0.50 5.52
C ILE A 101 -18.63 0.17 6.33
N LEU A 102 -18.64 -0.94 7.08
CA LEU A 102 -17.50 -1.38 7.87
C LEU A 102 -16.28 -1.68 6.99
N ALA A 103 -16.48 -2.40 5.87
CA ALA A 103 -15.42 -2.71 4.93
C ALA A 103 -14.80 -1.46 4.29
N GLN A 104 -15.62 -0.47 3.88
CA GLN A 104 -15.11 0.79 3.35
C GLN A 104 -14.35 1.60 4.40
N ASN A 105 -14.82 1.60 5.65
CA ASN A 105 -14.12 2.26 6.76
C ASN A 105 -12.74 1.62 7.00
N THR A 106 -12.66 0.29 7.07
CA THR A 106 -11.38 -0.43 7.19
C THR A 106 -10.45 -0.12 6.01
N ARG A 107 -10.99 -0.09 4.78
CA ARG A 107 -10.20 0.28 3.59
C ARG A 107 -9.62 1.69 3.70
N MET A 108 -10.41 2.67 4.15
CA MET A 108 -9.94 4.04 4.36
C MET A 108 -8.85 4.10 5.44
N GLN A 109 -8.99 3.37 6.55
CA GLN A 109 -7.98 3.32 7.61
C GLN A 109 -6.64 2.79 7.09
N LEU A 110 -6.67 1.66 6.37
CA LEU A 110 -5.47 1.06 5.77
C LEU A 110 -4.80 1.99 4.76
N LEU A 111 -5.59 2.74 3.98
CA LEU A 111 -5.05 3.72 3.03
C LEU A 111 -4.25 4.81 3.74
N VAL A 112 -4.80 5.37 4.82
CA VAL A 112 -4.18 6.41 5.63
C VAL A 112 -2.90 5.90 6.30
N GLU A 113 -2.95 4.71 6.87
CA GLU A 113 -1.79 4.09 7.52
C GLU A 113 -0.65 3.85 6.54
N ARG A 114 -0.94 3.31 5.35
CA ARG A 114 0.05 3.10 4.29
C ARG A 114 0.67 4.41 3.80
N LEU A 115 -0.15 5.44 3.63
CA LEU A 115 0.33 6.75 3.19
C LEU A 115 1.31 7.36 4.21
N LEU A 116 0.97 7.28 5.49
CA LEU A 116 1.83 7.76 6.56
C LEU A 116 3.13 6.99 6.66
N GLN A 117 3.05 5.67 6.54
CA GLN A 117 4.22 4.81 6.55
C GLN A 117 5.16 5.19 5.41
N GLN A 118 4.61 5.42 4.21
CA GLN A 118 5.38 5.85 3.06
C GLN A 118 6.03 7.22 3.30
N ALA A 119 5.28 8.23 3.74
CA ALA A 119 5.84 9.55 3.99
C ALA A 119 6.92 9.54 5.10
N ARG A 120 6.73 8.71 6.14
CA ARG A 120 7.75 8.51 7.19
C ARG A 120 9.01 7.88 6.64
N LEU A 121 8.87 6.91 5.73
CA LEU A 121 10.00 6.23 5.12
C LEU A 121 10.79 7.19 4.21
N GLU A 122 10.09 8.03 3.44
CA GLU A 122 10.71 9.03 2.55
C GLU A 122 11.48 10.12 3.31
N SER A 123 11.02 10.49 4.50
CA SER A 123 11.76 11.42 5.38
C SER A 123 12.98 10.79 6.06
N ARG A 124 13.16 9.47 5.94
CA ARG A 124 14.24 8.75 6.63
C ARG A 124 15.53 8.89 5.84
N LEU A 125 16.60 9.26 6.54
CA LEU A 125 17.94 9.36 5.96
C LEU A 125 18.71 8.03 6.06
N GLU A 126 18.55 7.31 7.17
CA GLU A 126 19.31 6.10 7.47
C GLU A 126 18.46 5.00 8.10
N ILE A 127 18.90 3.76 7.90
CA ILE A 127 18.28 2.55 8.45
C ILE A 127 19.23 1.83 9.40
N LYS A 128 18.67 1.05 10.32
CA LYS A 128 19.48 0.25 11.24
C LYS A 128 19.95 -1.00 10.50
N GLN A 129 21.26 -1.16 10.36
CA GLN A 129 21.84 -2.32 9.69
C GLN A 129 22.12 -3.44 10.69
N HIS A 130 21.49 -4.59 10.49
CA HIS A 130 21.79 -5.83 11.19
C HIS A 130 21.88 -6.97 10.19
N PRO A 131 22.58 -8.08 10.51
CA PRO A 131 22.52 -9.28 9.70
C PRO A 131 21.08 -9.83 9.62
N VAL A 132 20.60 -10.06 8.40
CA VAL A 132 19.28 -10.59 8.08
C VAL A 132 19.46 -11.87 7.26
N SER A 133 18.87 -12.98 7.73
CA SER A 133 18.79 -14.23 6.97
C SER A 133 17.68 -14.14 5.93
N ILE A 134 18.05 -14.27 4.66
CA ILE A 134 17.08 -14.27 3.55
C ILE A 134 16.19 -15.51 3.61
N ASP A 135 16.74 -16.65 4.02
CA ASP A 135 15.96 -17.89 4.14
C ASP A 135 14.89 -17.76 5.23
N ALA A 136 15.23 -17.18 6.38
CA ALA A 136 14.25 -16.91 7.45
C ALA A 136 13.18 -15.90 7.01
N LEU A 137 13.58 -14.93 6.19
CA LEU A 137 12.67 -13.94 5.60
C LEU A 137 11.67 -14.60 4.64
N TYR A 138 12.15 -15.45 3.73
CA TYR A 138 11.30 -16.18 2.77
C TYR A 138 10.37 -17.17 3.45
N GLN A 139 10.85 -17.84 4.50
CA GLN A 139 10.00 -18.69 5.33
C GLN A 139 8.86 -17.88 5.98
N ARG A 140 9.17 -16.77 6.66
CA ARG A 140 8.17 -15.89 7.27
C ARG A 140 7.14 -15.40 6.25
N LEU A 141 7.59 -14.96 5.07
CA LEU A 141 6.70 -14.50 4.00
C LEU A 141 5.76 -15.61 3.52
N THR A 142 6.27 -16.83 3.39
CA THR A 142 5.48 -18.02 3.01
C THR A 142 4.40 -18.30 4.04
N GLU A 143 4.76 -18.33 5.32
CA GLU A 143 3.83 -18.61 6.43
C GLU A 143 2.74 -17.55 6.54
N GLU A 144 3.09 -16.27 6.48
CA GLU A 144 2.16 -15.14 6.57
C GLU A 144 1.15 -15.11 5.41
N ARG A 145 1.49 -15.64 4.22
CA ARG A 145 0.62 -15.65 3.02
C ARG A 145 -0.01 -17.00 2.72
N ASN A 146 0.16 -18.01 3.58
CA ASN A 146 -0.30 -19.37 3.32
C ASN A 146 -1.80 -19.44 2.97
N ILE A 147 -2.65 -18.69 3.68
CA ILE A 147 -4.10 -18.64 3.41
C ILE A 147 -4.39 -18.08 2.01
N ALA A 148 -3.73 -16.99 1.62
CA ALA A 148 -3.94 -16.34 0.33
C ALA A 148 -3.45 -17.23 -0.83
N LEU A 149 -2.28 -17.85 -0.66
CA LEU A 149 -1.72 -18.82 -1.61
C LEU A 149 -2.66 -20.02 -1.80
N ALA A 150 -3.15 -20.60 -0.69
CA ALA A 150 -4.07 -21.73 -0.72
C ALA A 150 -5.41 -21.36 -1.38
N ALA A 151 -5.94 -20.16 -1.13
CA ALA A 151 -7.19 -19.69 -1.71
C ALA A 151 -7.15 -19.64 -3.25
N LYS A 152 -6.00 -19.30 -3.85
CA LYS A 152 -5.79 -19.32 -5.31
C LYS A 152 -5.11 -20.60 -5.81
N ALA A 153 -4.87 -21.59 -4.95
CA ALA A 153 -4.08 -22.79 -5.26
C ALA A 153 -2.72 -22.47 -5.92
N ILE A 154 -2.08 -21.37 -5.51
CA ILE A 154 -0.80 -20.93 -6.06
C ILE A 154 0.33 -21.71 -5.38
N THR A 155 1.24 -22.25 -6.20
CA THR A 155 2.45 -22.90 -5.68
C THR A 155 3.56 -21.86 -5.49
N LEU A 156 3.93 -21.58 -4.24
CA LEU A 156 5.10 -20.75 -3.91
C LEU A 156 6.35 -21.64 -3.75
N ARG A 157 7.42 -21.31 -4.46
CA ARG A 157 8.70 -22.04 -4.40
C ARG A 157 9.84 -21.10 -4.03
N TRP A 158 10.75 -21.57 -3.20
CA TRP A 158 12.05 -20.96 -2.98
C TRP A 158 13.02 -22.04 -2.50
N ARG A 159 14.32 -21.73 -2.53
CA ARG A 159 15.37 -22.65 -2.06
C ARG A 159 16.23 -21.92 -1.05
N GLU A 160 16.67 -22.66 -0.04
CA GLU A 160 17.64 -22.16 0.93
C GLU A 160 18.91 -21.71 0.19
N SER A 161 19.31 -20.49 0.50
CA SER A 161 20.46 -19.82 -0.09
C SER A 161 21.64 -19.73 0.87
N GLY A 162 21.39 -19.87 2.19
CA GLY A 162 22.34 -19.55 3.25
C GLY A 162 22.74 -18.07 3.28
N MET A 163 22.02 -17.22 2.55
CA MET A 163 22.41 -15.83 2.31
C MET A 163 22.09 -14.95 3.51
N LEU A 164 23.09 -14.18 3.93
CA LEU A 164 22.96 -13.11 4.91
C LEU A 164 23.18 -11.77 4.19
N VAL A 165 22.29 -10.83 4.46
CA VAL A 165 22.43 -9.42 4.04
C VAL A 165 22.50 -8.55 5.28
N ASN A 166 23.25 -7.46 5.25
CA ASN A 166 23.10 -6.44 6.28
C ASN A 166 21.92 -5.55 5.89
N GLY A 167 21.08 -5.10 6.83
CA GLY A 167 19.93 -4.24 6.51
C GLY A 167 18.91 -4.12 7.63
N ASP A 168 17.79 -3.48 7.33
CA ASP A 168 16.64 -3.38 8.21
C ASP A 168 15.65 -4.49 7.83
N GLY A 169 15.71 -5.60 8.57
CA GLY A 169 14.95 -6.82 8.25
C GLY A 169 13.43 -6.63 8.19
N GLU A 170 12.87 -5.72 8.99
CA GLU A 170 11.44 -5.42 8.93
C GLU A 170 11.07 -4.64 7.67
N LEU A 171 11.93 -3.71 7.21
CA LEU A 171 11.71 -3.02 5.95
C LEU A 171 11.86 -3.97 4.74
N LEU A 172 12.84 -4.87 4.77
CA LEU A 172 13.01 -5.90 3.74
C LEU A 172 11.82 -6.87 3.71
N ALA A 173 11.32 -7.31 4.86
CA ALA A 173 10.13 -8.14 4.97
C ALA A 173 8.91 -7.45 4.36
N GLN A 174 8.70 -6.17 4.67
CA GLN A 174 7.59 -5.39 4.11
C GLN A 174 7.72 -5.17 2.61
N ALA A 175 8.93 -4.88 2.11
CA ALA A 175 9.17 -4.69 0.68
C ALA A 175 8.90 -5.98 -0.11
N LEU A 176 9.48 -7.11 0.31
CA LEU A 176 9.25 -8.39 -0.34
C LEU A 176 7.82 -8.89 -0.16
N GLY A 177 7.19 -8.60 0.98
CA GLY A 177 5.77 -8.83 1.20
C GLY A 177 4.91 -8.09 0.18
N ASN A 178 5.17 -6.80 -0.06
CA ASN A 178 4.45 -6.04 -1.10
C ASN A 178 4.67 -6.61 -2.50
N LEU A 179 5.88 -7.08 -2.82
CA LEU A 179 6.16 -7.72 -4.11
C LEU A 179 5.42 -9.06 -4.24
N LEU A 180 5.41 -9.88 -3.18
CA LEU A 180 4.72 -11.16 -3.15
C LEU A 180 3.19 -10.99 -3.20
N ASP A 181 2.63 -10.02 -2.48
CA ASP A 181 1.20 -9.73 -2.50
C ASP A 181 0.76 -9.32 -3.93
N ASN A 182 1.57 -8.50 -4.62
CA ASN A 182 1.33 -8.19 -6.03
C ASN A 182 1.41 -9.45 -6.92
N ALA A 183 2.41 -10.29 -6.73
CA ALA A 183 2.52 -11.55 -7.48
C ALA A 183 1.30 -12.44 -7.27
N ILE A 184 0.81 -12.59 -6.03
CA ILE A 184 -0.41 -13.36 -5.70
C ILE A 184 -1.65 -12.77 -6.39
N ASP A 185 -1.78 -11.43 -6.37
CA ASP A 185 -2.91 -10.74 -6.97
C ASP A 185 -3.02 -11.02 -8.47
N PHE A 186 -1.89 -10.99 -9.20
CA PHE A 186 -1.84 -11.10 -10.67
C PHE A 186 -1.54 -12.50 -11.21
N THR A 187 -1.18 -13.45 -10.35
CA THR A 187 -1.04 -14.87 -10.71
C THR A 187 -2.43 -15.53 -10.78
N PRO A 188 -2.78 -16.22 -11.88
CA PRO A 188 -4.06 -16.90 -11.99
C PRO A 188 -4.19 -18.07 -11.00
N GLN A 189 -5.41 -18.57 -10.83
CA GLN A 189 -5.67 -19.76 -10.01
C GLN A 189 -4.85 -20.97 -10.51
N GLY A 190 -4.18 -21.68 -9.59
CA GLY A 190 -3.30 -22.80 -9.93
C GLY A 190 -1.93 -22.40 -10.47
N GLY A 191 -1.60 -21.10 -10.48
CA GLY A 191 -0.33 -20.59 -10.97
C GLY A 191 0.86 -20.84 -10.02
N GLU A 192 2.00 -20.28 -10.36
CA GLU A 192 3.26 -20.48 -9.63
C GLU A 192 3.96 -19.15 -9.37
N ILE A 193 4.53 -19.03 -8.18
CA ILE A 193 5.40 -17.92 -7.77
C ILE A 193 6.72 -18.50 -7.26
N ALA A 194 7.83 -17.87 -7.59
CA ALA A 194 9.14 -18.20 -7.06
C ALA A 194 9.79 -17.01 -6.35
N LEU A 195 10.42 -17.26 -5.20
CA LEU A 195 11.36 -16.33 -4.57
C LEU A 195 12.78 -16.83 -4.83
N ALA A 196 13.64 -15.93 -5.30
CA ALA A 196 15.03 -16.23 -5.59
C ALA A 196 15.95 -15.21 -4.93
N ALA A 197 17.13 -15.66 -4.48
CA ALA A 197 18.17 -14.80 -3.95
C ALA A 197 19.48 -15.15 -4.63
N GLU A 198 20.10 -14.17 -5.30
CA GLU A 198 21.35 -14.36 -6.03
C GLU A 198 22.38 -13.31 -5.63
N LYS A 199 23.63 -13.73 -5.38
CA LYS A 199 24.75 -12.82 -5.25
C LYS A 199 25.37 -12.60 -6.63
N ARG A 200 25.42 -11.36 -7.09
CA ARG A 200 26.04 -10.98 -8.36
C ARG A 200 27.08 -9.90 -8.11
N ASN A 201 28.36 -10.22 -8.29
CA ASN A 201 29.46 -9.28 -8.03
C ASN A 201 29.38 -8.66 -6.61
N GLU A 202 29.02 -7.39 -6.54
CA GLU A 202 28.95 -6.54 -5.35
C GLU A 202 27.50 -6.21 -4.94
N GLU A 203 26.53 -6.93 -5.49
CA GLU A 203 25.12 -6.78 -5.20
C GLU A 203 24.47 -8.13 -4.85
N VAL A 204 23.42 -8.05 -4.04
CA VAL A 204 22.47 -9.14 -3.79
C VAL A 204 21.17 -8.79 -4.49
N GLN A 205 20.64 -9.73 -5.27
CA GLN A 205 19.37 -9.61 -5.97
C GLN A 205 18.35 -10.53 -5.32
N LEU A 206 17.28 -9.94 -4.80
CA LEU A 206 16.12 -10.65 -4.26
C LEU A 206 14.98 -10.51 -5.26
N SER A 207 14.52 -11.62 -5.82
CA SER A 207 13.52 -11.60 -6.89
C SER A 207 12.23 -12.33 -6.49
N VAL A 208 11.10 -11.74 -6.86
CA VAL A 208 9.77 -12.37 -6.87
C VAL A 208 9.37 -12.57 -8.33
N ILE A 209 9.10 -13.81 -8.70
CA ILE A 209 8.87 -14.22 -10.09
C ILE A 209 7.50 -14.89 -10.14
N ASP A 210 6.59 -14.41 -10.97
CA ASP A 210 5.28 -15.04 -11.20
C ASP A 210 5.09 -15.49 -12.65
N ASN A 211 4.05 -16.29 -12.88
CA ASN A 211 3.55 -16.66 -14.21
C ASN A 211 2.18 -16.05 -14.51
N GLY A 212 1.93 -14.84 -13.99
CA GLY A 212 0.69 -14.08 -14.17
C GLY A 212 0.53 -13.43 -15.54
N CYS A 213 -0.41 -12.47 -15.62
CA CYS A 213 -0.75 -11.78 -16.87
C CYS A 213 0.31 -10.76 -17.36
N GLY A 214 1.33 -10.47 -16.55
CA GLY A 214 2.32 -9.44 -16.84
C GLY A 214 1.82 -8.02 -16.59
N ILE A 215 2.68 -7.04 -16.86
CA ILE A 215 2.40 -5.61 -16.77
C ILE A 215 2.14 -5.07 -18.17
N PRO A 216 0.98 -4.43 -18.44
CA PRO A 216 0.75 -3.78 -19.72
C PRO A 216 1.79 -2.70 -20.03
N ASP A 217 2.17 -2.52 -21.29
CA ASP A 217 3.24 -1.57 -21.68
C ASP A 217 2.98 -0.14 -21.20
N TYR A 218 1.74 0.32 -21.28
CA TYR A 218 1.33 1.66 -20.82
C TYR A 218 1.50 1.86 -19.31
N ALA A 219 1.62 0.77 -18.55
CA ALA A 219 1.73 0.80 -17.10
C ALA A 219 3.18 0.76 -16.61
N LEU A 220 4.12 0.23 -17.40
CA LEU A 220 5.51 -0.02 -16.97
C LEU A 220 6.21 1.22 -16.38
N GLU A 221 6.02 2.39 -16.98
CA GLU A 221 6.62 3.65 -16.49
C GLU A 221 5.94 4.19 -15.23
N ARG A 222 4.71 3.75 -14.97
CA ARG A 222 3.80 4.32 -13.97
C ARG A 222 3.60 3.44 -12.75
N ILE A 223 4.00 2.17 -12.79
CA ILE A 223 3.79 1.20 -11.69
C ILE A 223 4.36 1.64 -10.34
N PHE A 224 5.35 2.56 -10.34
CA PHE A 224 5.93 3.12 -9.12
C PHE A 224 5.36 4.51 -8.75
N GLU A 225 4.43 5.05 -9.53
CA GLU A 225 3.63 6.22 -9.13
C GLU A 225 2.74 5.85 -7.94
N ARG A 226 2.57 6.78 -7.00
CA ARG A 226 1.66 6.56 -5.87
C ARG A 226 0.23 6.48 -6.39
N PHE A 227 -0.57 5.63 -5.76
CA PHE A 227 -1.99 5.42 -6.08
C PHE A 227 -2.27 4.91 -7.50
N TYR A 228 -1.22 4.63 -8.28
CA TYR A 228 -1.36 3.90 -9.53
C TYR A 228 -1.55 2.41 -9.24
N SER A 229 -2.68 1.86 -9.70
CA SER A 229 -2.98 0.44 -9.53
C SER A 229 -3.78 -0.06 -10.73
N LEU A 230 -3.37 -1.22 -11.23
CA LEU A 230 -4.11 -1.99 -12.22
C LEU A 230 -5.28 -2.71 -11.54
N PRO A 231 -6.42 -2.86 -12.23
CA PRO A 231 -7.51 -3.69 -11.74
C PRO A 231 -7.06 -5.16 -11.65
N ARG A 232 -7.44 -5.83 -10.56
CA ARG A 232 -7.29 -7.27 -10.39
C ARG A 232 -8.38 -8.02 -11.16
N GLU A 233 -8.32 -9.35 -11.19
CA GLU A 233 -9.34 -10.21 -11.85
C GLU A 233 -10.77 -9.96 -11.32
N ASP A 234 -10.90 -9.64 -10.04
CA ASP A 234 -12.17 -9.28 -9.38
C ASP A 234 -12.63 -7.84 -9.68
N GLY A 235 -11.87 -7.09 -10.49
CA GLY A 235 -12.11 -5.69 -10.84
C GLY A 235 -11.72 -4.69 -9.75
N HIS A 236 -11.31 -5.15 -8.56
CA HIS A 236 -10.88 -4.26 -7.49
C HIS A 236 -9.44 -3.76 -7.74
N LYS A 237 -9.19 -2.51 -7.33
CA LYS A 237 -7.85 -1.91 -7.34
C LYS A 237 -7.25 -1.96 -5.94
N SER A 238 -5.94 -2.17 -5.88
CA SER A 238 -5.16 -1.98 -4.67
C SER A 238 -4.96 -0.48 -4.41
N SER A 239 -4.36 -0.13 -3.27
CA SER A 239 -4.06 1.26 -2.90
C SER A 239 -3.02 1.95 -3.79
N GLY A 240 -2.26 1.20 -4.61
CA GLY A 240 -1.18 1.76 -5.44
C GLY A 240 0.03 2.32 -4.68
N LEU A 241 0.16 2.07 -3.38
CA LEU A 241 1.27 2.54 -2.55
C LEU A 241 2.39 1.49 -2.38
N GLY A 242 2.12 0.22 -2.69
CA GLY A 242 3.03 -0.90 -2.41
C GLY A 242 4.37 -0.80 -3.14
N LEU A 243 4.37 -0.59 -4.46
CA LEU A 243 5.60 -0.50 -5.25
C LEU A 243 6.38 0.80 -4.98
N ALA A 244 5.68 1.91 -4.68
CA ALA A 244 6.33 3.13 -4.27
C ALA A 244 7.08 2.95 -2.93
N PHE A 245 6.49 2.21 -1.99
CA PHE A 245 7.16 1.80 -0.75
C PHE A 245 8.39 0.92 -1.02
N VAL A 246 8.28 -0.09 -1.89
CA VAL A 246 9.42 -0.97 -2.24
C VAL A 246 10.59 -0.15 -2.80
N ARG A 247 10.31 0.80 -3.69
CA ARG A 247 11.34 1.68 -4.26
C ARG A 247 12.05 2.50 -3.18
N GLU A 248 11.32 2.97 -2.19
CA GLU A 248 11.90 3.73 -1.08
C GLU A 248 12.73 2.84 -0.15
N VAL A 249 12.29 1.61 0.12
CA VAL A 249 13.11 0.62 0.87
C VAL A 249 14.40 0.31 0.11
N ALA A 250 14.34 0.13 -1.22
CA ALA A 250 15.51 -0.08 -2.06
C ALA A 250 16.50 1.09 -1.95
N ARG A 251 16.00 2.34 -2.06
CA ARG A 251 16.80 3.56 -1.91
C ARG A 251 17.53 3.63 -0.57
N LEU A 252 16.83 3.31 0.53
CA LEU A 252 17.40 3.28 1.87
C LEU A 252 18.44 2.17 2.06
N HIS A 253 18.34 1.09 1.30
CA HIS A 253 19.34 0.03 1.21
C HIS A 253 20.36 0.27 0.07
N HIS A 254 20.54 1.54 -0.34
CA HIS A 254 21.43 1.96 -1.42
C HIS A 254 21.34 1.07 -2.65
N GLY A 255 20.15 0.64 -3.05
CA GLY A 255 19.93 -0.20 -4.21
C GLY A 255 18.76 0.28 -5.06
N ASP A 256 18.22 -0.61 -5.89
CA ASP A 256 17.14 -0.31 -6.83
C ASP A 256 16.13 -1.44 -6.93
N ILE A 257 15.00 -1.16 -7.58
CA ILE A 257 13.94 -2.13 -7.87
C ILE A 257 13.63 -2.07 -9.37
N ASN A 258 13.62 -3.23 -10.01
CA ASN A 258 13.24 -3.36 -11.41
C ASN A 258 12.10 -4.37 -11.56
N LEU A 259 11.10 -4.05 -12.37
CA LEU A 259 10.03 -4.96 -12.77
C LEU A 259 10.04 -5.07 -14.28
N HIS A 260 10.02 -6.30 -14.80
CA HIS A 260 9.88 -6.55 -16.22
C HIS A 260 9.02 -7.77 -16.50
N ASN A 261 8.37 -7.79 -17.66
CA ASN A 261 7.65 -8.97 -18.13
C ASN A 261 8.60 -10.07 -18.54
N ARG A 262 8.16 -11.31 -18.36
CA ARG A 262 8.85 -12.51 -18.85
C ARG A 262 8.39 -12.82 -20.28
N PRO A 263 9.30 -13.32 -21.15
CA PRO A 263 8.92 -13.77 -22.50
C PRO A 263 7.80 -14.82 -22.51
N GLU A 264 7.82 -15.72 -21.53
CA GLU A 264 6.86 -16.81 -21.32
C GLU A 264 5.59 -16.39 -20.55
N GLY A 265 5.46 -15.13 -20.16
CA GLY A 265 4.35 -14.61 -19.34
C GLY A 265 4.70 -14.47 -17.85
N GLY A 266 4.05 -13.51 -17.20
CA GLY A 266 4.30 -13.12 -15.80
C GLY A 266 5.34 -12.01 -15.65
N VAL A 267 5.68 -11.71 -14.40
CA VAL A 267 6.59 -10.62 -14.03
C VAL A 267 7.79 -11.15 -13.25
N VAL A 268 8.94 -10.50 -13.43
CA VAL A 268 10.07 -10.58 -12.50
C VAL A 268 10.21 -9.24 -11.81
N ALA A 269 10.05 -9.22 -10.49
CA ALA A 269 10.35 -8.08 -9.64
C ALA A 269 11.67 -8.33 -8.90
N THR A 270 12.72 -7.57 -9.20
CA THR A 270 14.06 -7.72 -8.63
C THR A 270 14.44 -6.52 -7.78
N LEU A 271 14.53 -6.74 -6.46
CA LEU A 271 15.10 -5.81 -5.49
C LEU A 271 16.61 -6.04 -5.39
N ARG A 272 17.41 -5.03 -5.74
CA ARG A 272 18.86 -5.05 -5.62
C ARG A 272 19.30 -4.36 -4.34
N LEU A 273 20.25 -4.96 -3.65
CA LEU A 273 20.94 -4.42 -2.48
C LEU A 273 22.44 -4.31 -2.82
N HIS A 274 23.04 -3.13 -2.66
CA HIS A 274 24.46 -2.93 -2.99
C HIS A 274 25.38 -3.19 -1.80
N ARG A 275 26.70 -3.15 -2.06
CA ARG A 275 27.84 -3.52 -1.20
C ARG A 275 27.73 -3.32 0.33
N PRO A 276 27.16 -2.21 0.87
CA PRO A 276 27.00 -2.06 2.32
C PRO A 276 26.07 -3.10 2.96
N PHE A 277 25.28 -3.80 2.13
CA PHE A 277 24.21 -4.71 2.53
C PHE A 277 24.47 -6.16 2.08
N THR A 278 25.59 -6.49 1.43
CA THR A 278 25.88 -7.80 0.80
C THR A 278 26.97 -8.65 1.47
#